data_AF-A0A7C4RAD7-F1
#
_entry.id   AF-A0A7C4RAD7-F1
#
_cell.length_a   1.000
_cell.length_b   1.000
_cell.length_c   1.000
_cell.angle_alpha   90.00
_cell.angle_beta   90.00
_cell.angle_gamma   90.00
#
_symmetry.space_group_name_H-M   'P 1'
#
loop_
_entity.id
_entity.type
_entity.pdbx_description
1 polymer ?
#
loop_
_entity_poly.entity_id
_entity_poly.type
_entity_poly.pdbx_seq_one_letter_code
_entity_poly.pdbx_strand_id
1 'polypeptide(L)'
;MDFTRKPGLTFILLGVLLSTFVNLSYSWNLQIEFVFQDPRSHPDFCEYCYGHQISLKEFLDRCTIVEKIEEEYAGQVVVEWVPYDSPRGQELARAFNIRMIGLYAYATIIIDNSIKIEEKNDFTEENLKQIIDAYLTSIHDVSVLGVIVDPRCACIGDVIEVCIIVKNKGKQPEFFNVTVLYDDFIIETLFVEVLEPNSEKVLTLHWRTEEVGAGNYSLIVYAHPVPGEKNIDDNLYQAGTVEIRYPDAPMPVRRDVVIETVVPSKWRISNQEELNITVAVRNAGTITENFNVKISLNSTIIKEWPIANLNPNDSLWKVFNLETKDLPPGDYIIKVQAEPVEDEVNLVDNERILTITVMAPSKSKGVADLVTAVSLAFFFGFFETFSPCTIILLAFILSYTMGDNPQFKKRFLQVMAFAAGFLTATALVFSAIALGLLALSLMLGIQHILMLSVSVLAIFFGLNLLGFNVFKIFKIKADTKPLMQKLTKKHAYTFTGLFTLGFLFYFLDPCLAPVFVPMIGTFSPTVLFECLPLILFIFCLGAIVPFVGIGILSYSISKLARISYKHKSKIKGVSGLILIGYAVFLITRYILRYI
;
A
#
# COMPACT_ATOMS: atom_id res chain seq x y z
N MET A 1 1.32 -28.97 -65.76
CA MET A 1 2.19 -29.33 -64.63
C MET A 1 3.13 -28.16 -64.43
N ASP A 2 2.77 -27.22 -63.57
CA ASP A 2 3.62 -26.08 -63.24
C ASP A 2 3.74 -25.97 -61.73
N PHE A 3 4.98 -26.04 -61.26
CA PHE A 3 5.40 -25.87 -59.88
C PHE A 3 5.90 -24.44 -59.73
N THR A 4 5.11 -23.56 -59.13
CA THR A 4 5.63 -22.31 -58.54
C THR A 4 5.06 -22.16 -57.14
N ARG A 5 5.89 -22.54 -56.17
CA ARG A 5 5.74 -22.34 -54.73
C ARG A 5 5.67 -20.83 -54.47
N LYS A 6 4.48 -20.29 -54.22
CA LYS A 6 4.31 -18.95 -53.67
C LYS A 6 4.58 -19.02 -52.15
N PRO A 7 5.43 -18.15 -51.58
CA PRO A 7 5.57 -18.05 -50.13
C PRO A 7 4.22 -17.65 -49.51
N GLY A 8 3.94 -18.20 -48.32
CA GLY A 8 2.63 -18.11 -47.67
C GLY A 8 2.18 -16.66 -47.43
N LEU A 9 0.90 -16.41 -47.72
CA LEU A 9 0.21 -15.13 -47.52
C LEU A 9 0.36 -14.60 -46.07
N THR A 10 0.57 -15.49 -45.11
CA THR A 10 0.83 -15.20 -43.69
C THR A 10 2.13 -14.43 -43.47
N PHE A 11 3.19 -14.67 -44.26
CA PHE A 11 4.44 -13.89 -44.15
C PHE A 11 4.36 -12.52 -44.81
N ILE A 12 3.50 -12.38 -45.83
CA ILE A 12 3.29 -11.11 -46.52
C ILE A 12 2.38 -10.20 -45.69
N LEU A 13 1.37 -10.73 -44.98
CA LEU A 13 0.54 -9.93 -44.07
C LEU A 13 1.32 -9.47 -42.82
N LEU A 14 2.19 -10.30 -42.24
CA LEU A 14 3.06 -9.85 -41.14
C LEU A 14 4.00 -8.71 -41.58
N GLY A 15 4.52 -8.78 -42.81
CA GLY A 15 5.34 -7.72 -43.41
C GLY A 15 4.54 -6.47 -43.82
N VAL A 16 3.27 -6.62 -44.20
CA VAL A 16 2.41 -5.50 -44.60
C VAL A 16 1.85 -4.76 -43.38
N LEU A 17 1.48 -5.47 -42.30
CA LEU A 17 1.13 -4.86 -41.01
C LEU A 17 2.29 -4.07 -40.39
N LEU A 18 3.54 -4.53 -40.56
CA LEU A 18 4.74 -3.76 -40.21
C LEU A 18 4.97 -2.53 -41.11
N SER A 19 4.47 -2.54 -42.35
CA SER A 19 4.70 -1.46 -43.34
C SER A 19 3.63 -0.38 -43.39
N THR A 20 2.43 -0.63 -42.85
CA THR A 20 1.37 0.39 -42.74
C THR A 20 1.50 1.28 -41.51
N PHE A 21 2.43 0.98 -40.59
CA PHE A 21 2.92 1.94 -39.59
C PHE A 21 4.03 2.81 -40.21
N VAL A 22 3.65 3.71 -41.11
CA VAL A 22 4.57 4.75 -41.57
C VAL A 22 4.84 5.72 -40.41
N ASN A 23 6.02 5.55 -39.83
CA ASN A 23 6.88 6.54 -39.20
C ASN A 23 6.26 7.37 -38.06
N LEU A 24 6.13 6.73 -36.89
CA LEU A 24 7.00 7.17 -35.82
C LEU A 24 8.07 6.09 -35.68
N SER A 25 9.17 6.26 -36.41
CA SER A 25 10.43 5.62 -36.03
C SER A 25 10.79 6.22 -34.68
N TYR A 26 10.17 5.73 -33.60
CA TYR A 26 10.69 5.94 -32.27
C TYR A 26 12.02 5.21 -32.26
N SER A 27 13.06 5.99 -32.51
CA SER A 27 14.40 5.66 -32.07
C SER A 27 14.26 5.34 -30.58
N TRP A 28 14.33 4.05 -30.22
CA TRP A 28 14.20 3.50 -28.85
C TRP A 28 15.36 3.89 -27.93
N ASN A 29 15.90 5.08 -28.16
CA ASN A 29 17.02 5.61 -27.43
C ASN A 29 16.48 6.35 -26.21
N LEU A 30 17.12 6.14 -25.07
CA LEU A 30 16.82 6.86 -23.85
C LEU A 30 16.90 8.37 -24.13
N GLN A 31 15.79 9.07 -23.97
CA GLN A 31 15.73 10.50 -24.25
C GLN A 31 16.22 11.27 -23.02
N ILE A 32 17.20 12.15 -23.24
CA ILE A 32 17.73 13.05 -22.24
C ILE A 32 17.47 14.47 -22.72
N GLU A 33 16.67 15.23 -22.00
CA GLU A 33 16.42 16.63 -22.28
C GLU A 33 17.34 17.48 -21.40
N PHE A 34 18.33 18.13 -22.03
CA PHE A 34 19.21 19.07 -21.37
C PHE A 34 18.61 20.48 -21.49
N VAL A 35 17.91 20.91 -20.45
CA VAL A 35 17.29 22.24 -20.39
C VAL A 35 18.31 23.25 -19.89
N PHE A 36 18.68 24.24 -20.72
CA PHE A 36 19.78 25.15 -20.41
C PHE A 36 19.48 26.62 -20.69
N GLN A 37 20.22 27.51 -20.04
CA GLN A 37 20.25 28.94 -20.35
C GLN A 37 21.71 29.41 -20.38
N ASP A 38 22.16 29.88 -21.53
CA ASP A 38 23.51 30.41 -21.70
C ASP A 38 23.68 31.70 -20.90
N PRO A 39 24.59 31.78 -19.90
CA PRO A 39 24.78 33.00 -19.12
C PRO A 39 25.10 34.24 -19.96
N ARG A 40 25.70 34.06 -21.15
CA ARG A 40 26.06 35.13 -22.08
C ARG A 40 24.84 35.78 -22.74
N SER A 41 23.70 35.11 -22.75
CA SER A 41 22.46 35.67 -23.31
C SER A 41 21.76 36.64 -22.34
N HIS A 42 22.20 36.73 -21.09
CA HIS A 42 21.62 37.65 -20.11
C HIS A 42 22.14 39.09 -20.31
N PRO A 43 21.28 40.13 -20.30
CA PRO A 43 21.68 41.52 -20.55
C PRO A 43 22.77 42.05 -19.60
N ASP A 44 22.73 41.59 -18.35
CA ASP A 44 23.68 41.99 -17.29
C ASP A 44 24.97 41.14 -17.24
N PHE A 45 25.21 40.29 -18.24
CA PHE A 45 26.43 39.46 -18.28
C PHE A 45 27.69 40.34 -18.41
N CYS A 46 28.75 39.96 -17.69
CA CYS A 46 30.00 40.70 -17.63
C CYS A 46 31.17 39.71 -17.67
N GLU A 47 31.89 39.69 -18.78
CA GLU A 47 32.98 38.75 -19.06
C GLU A 47 34.17 38.88 -18.09
N TYR A 48 34.36 40.07 -17.52
CA TYR A 48 35.47 40.36 -16.60
C TYR A 48 35.09 40.22 -15.12
N CYS A 49 33.82 39.93 -14.83
CA CYS A 49 33.32 39.84 -13.47
C CYS A 49 33.55 38.43 -12.92
N TYR A 50 34.31 38.31 -11.82
CA TYR A 50 34.70 37.02 -11.23
C TYR A 50 33.52 36.07 -10.99
N GLY A 51 32.39 36.59 -10.50
CA GLY A 51 31.18 35.78 -10.29
C GLY A 51 30.60 35.19 -11.57
N HIS A 52 30.52 35.99 -12.65
CA HIS A 52 29.97 35.55 -13.94
C HIS A 52 30.91 34.60 -14.68
N GLN A 53 32.23 34.74 -14.49
CA GLN A 53 33.21 33.79 -15.02
C GLN A 53 33.06 32.40 -14.38
N ILE A 54 32.76 32.34 -13.07
CA ILE A 54 32.47 31.07 -12.39
C ILE A 54 31.20 30.45 -12.96
N SER A 55 30.12 31.24 -13.09
CA SER A 55 28.85 30.79 -13.67
C SER A 55 29.01 30.24 -15.10
N LEU A 56 29.75 30.96 -15.95
CA LEU A 56 30.03 30.53 -17.32
C LEU A 56 30.87 29.24 -17.34
N LYS A 57 31.88 29.13 -16.46
CA LYS A 57 32.69 27.91 -16.36
C LYS A 57 31.86 26.71 -15.95
N GLU A 58 31.00 26.86 -14.92
CA GLU A 58 30.12 25.79 -14.47
C GLU A 58 29.12 25.35 -15.55
N PHE A 59 28.60 26.30 -16.34
CA PHE A 59 27.76 26.01 -17.50
C PHE A 59 28.51 25.17 -18.55
N LEU A 60 29.71 25.61 -18.95
CA LEU A 60 30.52 24.91 -19.96
C LEU A 60 30.97 23.52 -19.48
N ASP A 61 31.30 23.36 -18.20
CA ASP A 61 31.63 22.07 -17.61
C ASP A 61 30.43 21.10 -17.73
N ARG A 62 29.20 21.58 -17.51
CA ARG A 62 27.97 20.77 -17.70
C ARG A 62 27.72 20.41 -19.17
N CYS A 63 27.90 21.35 -20.10
CA CYS A 63 27.80 21.05 -21.53
C CYS A 63 28.78 19.95 -21.93
N THR A 64 30.02 20.05 -21.47
CA THR A 64 31.07 19.04 -21.76
C THR A 64 30.69 17.65 -21.22
N ILE A 65 30.07 17.56 -20.04
CA ILE A 65 29.59 16.29 -19.49
C ILE A 65 28.50 15.70 -20.39
N VAL A 66 27.52 16.51 -20.81
CA VAL A 66 26.41 16.05 -21.65
C VAL A 66 26.91 15.59 -23.03
N GLU A 67 27.85 16.33 -23.64
CA GLU A 67 28.49 15.95 -24.90
C GLU A 67 29.19 14.58 -24.79
N LYS A 68 29.91 14.33 -23.68
CA LYS A 68 30.54 13.02 -23.43
C LYS A 68 29.52 11.90 -23.29
N ILE A 69 28.40 12.14 -22.58
CA ILE A 69 27.32 11.15 -22.44
C ILE A 69 26.71 10.84 -23.80
N GLU A 70 26.47 11.86 -24.62
CA GLU A 70 25.94 11.70 -25.98
C GLU A 70 26.89 10.88 -26.88
N GLU A 71 28.20 11.10 -26.76
CA GLU A 71 29.21 10.36 -27.52
C GLU A 71 29.38 8.90 -27.03
N GLU A 72 29.45 8.68 -25.71
CA GLU A 72 29.72 7.36 -25.13
C GLU A 72 28.53 6.40 -25.28
N TYR A 73 27.30 6.91 -25.18
CA TYR A 73 26.07 6.15 -25.35
C TYR A 73 25.45 6.32 -26.74
N ALA A 74 26.27 6.67 -27.74
CA ALA A 74 25.82 6.88 -29.11
C ALA A 74 25.00 5.68 -29.62
N GLY A 75 23.78 5.96 -30.09
CA GLY A 75 22.84 4.95 -30.58
C GLY A 75 22.01 4.24 -29.51
N GLN A 76 22.21 4.54 -28.22
CA GLN A 76 21.36 4.09 -27.11
C GLN A 76 20.71 5.27 -26.36
N VAL A 77 21.32 6.45 -26.42
CA VAL A 77 20.83 7.70 -25.81
C VAL A 77 20.67 8.76 -26.90
N VAL A 78 19.61 9.56 -26.80
CA VAL A 78 19.41 10.76 -27.62
C VAL A 78 19.32 11.96 -26.69
N VAL A 79 20.24 12.90 -26.84
CA VAL A 79 20.22 14.14 -26.07
C VAL A 79 19.52 15.23 -26.88
N GLU A 80 18.48 15.81 -26.30
CA GLU A 80 17.82 17.00 -26.82
C GLU A 80 18.29 18.24 -26.05
N TRP A 81 18.94 19.16 -26.77
CA TRP A 81 19.41 20.42 -26.22
C TRP A 81 18.28 21.45 -26.26
N VAL A 82 17.67 21.73 -25.10
CA VAL A 82 16.45 22.54 -24.99
C VAL A 82 16.76 23.89 -24.34
N PRO A 83 16.71 25.01 -25.08
CA PRO A 83 16.81 26.34 -24.47
C PRO A 83 15.64 26.58 -23.52
N TYR A 84 15.90 27.08 -22.31
CA TYR A 84 14.89 27.33 -21.29
C TYR A 84 13.75 28.26 -21.78
N ASP A 85 14.08 29.26 -22.61
CA ASP A 85 13.12 30.23 -23.14
C ASP A 85 12.31 29.70 -24.34
N SER A 86 12.60 28.48 -24.82
CA SER A 86 11.83 27.85 -25.90
C SER A 86 10.45 27.36 -25.42
N PRO A 87 9.47 27.15 -26.33
CA PRO A 87 8.17 26.60 -25.95
C PRO A 87 8.28 25.26 -25.19
N ARG A 88 9.17 24.36 -25.63
CA ARG A 88 9.44 23.08 -24.97
C ARG A 88 10.12 23.28 -23.60
N GLY A 89 11.10 24.18 -23.52
CA GLY A 89 11.77 24.53 -22.26
C GLY A 89 10.79 25.05 -21.20
N GLN A 90 9.85 25.91 -21.60
CA GLN A 90 8.81 26.43 -20.70
C GLN A 90 7.78 25.37 -20.27
N GLU A 91 7.48 24.40 -21.14
CA GLU A 91 6.64 23.24 -20.80
C GLU A 91 7.32 22.38 -19.71
N LEU A 92 8.57 21.98 -19.96
CA LEU A 92 9.37 21.21 -19.02
C LEU A 92 9.60 21.95 -17.70
N ALA A 93 9.81 23.27 -17.75
CA ALA A 93 9.98 24.07 -16.55
C ALA A 93 8.74 24.06 -15.64
N ARG A 94 7.53 24.05 -16.22
CA ARG A 94 6.29 23.91 -15.45
C ARG A 94 6.11 22.49 -14.91
N ALA A 95 6.38 21.48 -15.73
CA ALA A 95 6.21 20.07 -15.35
C ALA A 95 7.15 19.66 -14.20
N PHE A 96 8.42 20.08 -14.25
CA PHE A 96 9.46 19.68 -13.30
C PHE A 96 9.86 20.77 -12.30
N ASN A 97 9.06 21.86 -12.21
CA ASN A 97 9.31 23.02 -11.34
C ASN A 97 10.77 23.51 -11.45
N ILE A 98 11.26 23.69 -12.67
CA ILE A 98 12.58 24.26 -12.94
C ILE A 98 12.46 25.77 -12.83
N ARG A 99 13.35 26.41 -12.06
CA ARG A 99 13.34 27.86 -11.88
C ARG A 99 14.71 28.41 -12.22
N MET A 100 14.84 28.98 -13.42
CA MET A 100 16.03 29.77 -13.75
C MET A 100 15.83 31.22 -13.31
N ILE A 101 16.63 31.67 -12.33
CA ILE A 101 16.53 33.02 -11.75
C ILE A 101 17.87 33.75 -11.95
N GLY A 102 17.87 34.74 -12.84
CA GLY A 102 19.01 35.61 -13.11
C GLY A 102 20.23 34.87 -13.64
N LEU A 103 21.43 35.31 -13.25
CA LEU A 103 22.72 34.75 -13.65
C LEU A 103 23.13 33.50 -12.83
N TYR A 104 22.21 32.79 -12.16
CA TYR A 104 22.56 31.75 -11.17
C TYR A 104 21.93 30.35 -11.35
N ALA A 105 21.35 30.06 -12.51
CA ALA A 105 20.75 28.75 -12.78
C ALA A 105 21.04 28.32 -14.23
N TYR A 106 21.84 27.27 -14.41
CA TYR A 106 22.60 27.11 -15.65
C TYR A 106 22.20 25.92 -16.52
N ALA A 107 21.71 24.84 -15.92
CA ALA A 107 21.11 23.73 -16.66
C ALA A 107 20.44 22.70 -15.75
N THR A 108 19.47 21.99 -16.29
CA THR A 108 18.80 20.83 -15.69
C THR A 108 18.77 19.71 -16.72
N ILE A 109 19.09 18.49 -16.29
CA ILE A 109 18.86 17.29 -17.10
C ILE A 109 17.53 16.67 -16.68
N ILE A 110 16.71 16.30 -17.67
CA ILE A 110 15.55 15.44 -17.50
C ILE A 110 15.82 14.15 -18.26
N ILE A 111 15.73 13.00 -17.60
CA ILE A 111 15.89 11.69 -18.22
C ILE A 111 14.50 11.06 -18.32
N ASP A 112 14.12 10.66 -19.54
CA ASP A 112 12.87 9.96 -19.86
C ASP A 112 11.62 10.60 -19.23
N ASN A 113 11.56 11.93 -19.25
CA ASN A 113 10.44 12.70 -18.70
C ASN A 113 10.04 12.31 -17.25
N SER A 114 11.02 11.89 -16.43
CA SER A 114 10.73 11.39 -15.08
C SER A 114 11.79 11.80 -14.04
N ILE A 115 13.08 11.64 -14.36
CA ILE A 115 14.18 11.92 -13.43
C ILE A 115 14.74 13.31 -13.70
N LYS A 116 14.73 14.18 -12.69
CA LYS A 116 15.27 15.55 -12.75
C LYS A 116 16.61 15.63 -12.02
N ILE A 117 17.64 16.14 -12.70
CA ILE A 117 18.98 16.40 -12.14
C ILE A 117 19.33 17.89 -12.30
N GLU A 118 19.40 18.61 -11.18
CA GLU A 118 19.65 20.06 -11.15
C GLU A 118 20.77 20.43 -10.16
N GLU A 119 20.88 19.69 -9.05
CA GLU A 119 21.84 19.97 -7.98
C GLU A 119 23.29 19.78 -8.45
N LYS A 120 24.16 20.70 -8.03
CA LYS A 120 25.58 20.71 -8.43
C LYS A 120 26.32 19.42 -8.08
N ASN A 121 25.96 18.77 -6.98
CA ASN A 121 26.61 17.53 -6.54
C ASN A 121 26.14 16.30 -7.34
N ASP A 122 24.93 16.37 -7.90
CA ASP A 122 24.32 15.25 -8.65
C ASP A 122 24.61 15.36 -10.16
N PHE A 123 24.96 16.55 -10.64
CA PHE A 123 25.34 16.81 -12.04
C PHE A 123 26.81 16.42 -12.29
N THR A 124 27.11 15.12 -12.24
CA THR A 124 28.45 14.55 -12.50
C THR A 124 28.39 13.46 -13.57
N GLU A 125 29.51 13.24 -14.26
CA GLU A 125 29.63 12.22 -15.31
C GLU A 125 29.36 10.81 -14.74
N GLU A 126 29.95 10.47 -13.58
CA GLU A 126 29.75 9.15 -12.98
C GLU A 126 28.30 8.89 -12.55
N ASN A 127 27.61 9.89 -11.98
CA ASN A 127 26.23 9.75 -11.56
C ASN A 127 25.29 9.59 -12.77
N LEU A 128 25.50 10.38 -13.83
CA LEU A 128 24.73 10.25 -15.07
C LEU A 128 24.92 8.87 -15.69
N LYS A 129 26.17 8.38 -15.78
CA LYS A 129 26.47 7.01 -16.23
C LYS A 129 25.76 5.96 -15.41
N GLN A 130 25.84 6.05 -14.07
CA GLN A 130 25.19 5.08 -13.19
C GLN A 130 23.67 5.04 -13.39
N ILE A 131 23.03 6.20 -13.54
CA ILE A 131 21.58 6.29 -13.78
C ILE A 131 21.22 5.74 -15.16
N ILE A 132 21.98 6.12 -16.20
CA ILE A 132 21.76 5.64 -17.57
C ILE A 132 21.98 4.13 -17.65
N ASP A 133 23.06 3.60 -17.09
CA ASP A 133 23.36 2.17 -17.06
C ASP A 133 22.28 1.40 -16.31
N ALA A 134 21.82 1.91 -15.15
CA ALA A 134 20.73 1.30 -14.39
C ALA A 134 19.42 1.28 -15.19
N TYR A 135 19.14 2.34 -15.96
CA TYR A 135 17.99 2.40 -16.84
C TYR A 135 18.13 1.39 -17.99
N LEU A 136 19.29 1.35 -18.67
CA LEU A 136 19.57 0.42 -19.78
C LEU A 136 19.68 -1.06 -19.35
N THR A 137 19.96 -1.33 -18.07
CA THR A 137 19.97 -2.69 -17.49
C THR A 137 18.66 -3.10 -16.84
N SER A 138 17.69 -2.19 -16.75
CA SER A 138 16.33 -2.51 -16.35
C SER A 138 15.69 -3.44 -17.38
N ILE A 139 15.09 -4.54 -16.92
CA ILE A 139 14.41 -5.49 -17.81
C ILE A 139 12.96 -5.05 -17.88
N HIS A 140 12.56 -4.55 -19.05
CA HIS A 140 11.17 -4.29 -19.41
C HIS A 140 10.67 -5.48 -20.23
N ASP A 141 9.53 -6.06 -19.85
CA ASP A 141 8.94 -7.24 -20.50
C ASP A 141 7.46 -7.35 -20.08
N VAL A 142 6.55 -7.14 -21.04
CA VAL A 142 5.11 -7.29 -20.89
C VAL A 142 4.61 -8.35 -21.86
N SER A 143 3.75 -9.25 -21.41
CA SER A 143 3.32 -10.39 -22.23
C SER A 143 1.83 -10.67 -22.06
N VAL A 144 1.24 -11.28 -23.09
CA VAL A 144 -0.10 -11.86 -23.01
C VAL A 144 0.07 -13.34 -22.70
N LEU A 145 -0.31 -13.74 -21.49
CA LEU A 145 -0.18 -15.13 -21.04
C LEU A 145 -1.28 -16.04 -21.59
N GLY A 146 -2.49 -15.50 -21.72
CA GLY A 146 -3.65 -16.30 -22.09
C GLY A 146 -4.85 -15.45 -22.43
N VAL A 147 -5.70 -16.01 -23.29
CA VAL A 147 -6.97 -15.40 -23.69
C VAL A 147 -8.06 -16.47 -23.62
N ILE A 148 -9.11 -16.19 -22.87
CA ILE A 148 -10.31 -17.01 -22.75
C ILE A 148 -11.42 -16.30 -23.52
N VAL A 149 -12.10 -17.03 -24.41
CA VAL A 149 -13.16 -16.49 -25.27
C VAL A 149 -14.38 -17.37 -25.08
N ASP A 150 -15.50 -16.79 -24.64
CA ASP A 150 -16.75 -17.51 -24.39
C ASP A 150 -17.98 -16.67 -24.78
N PRO A 151 -18.87 -17.16 -25.65
CA PRO A 151 -18.76 -18.41 -26.43
C PRO A 151 -17.86 -18.25 -27.66
N ARG A 152 -17.27 -19.36 -28.16
CA ARG A 152 -16.54 -19.39 -29.45
C ARG A 152 -17.44 -19.54 -30.69
N CYS A 153 -18.73 -19.73 -30.49
CA CYS A 153 -19.73 -19.71 -31.54
C CYS A 153 -20.91 -18.86 -31.06
N ALA A 154 -21.28 -17.84 -31.80
CA ALA A 154 -22.37 -16.92 -31.44
C ALA A 154 -23.23 -16.56 -32.65
N CYS A 155 -24.45 -16.11 -32.43
CA CYS A 155 -25.28 -15.54 -33.49
C CYS A 155 -24.96 -14.05 -33.67
N ILE A 156 -25.27 -13.51 -34.85
CA ILE A 156 -25.20 -12.06 -35.12
C ILE A 156 -26.07 -11.33 -34.09
N GLY A 157 -25.47 -10.39 -33.37
CA GLY A 157 -26.11 -9.59 -32.31
C GLY A 157 -25.89 -10.12 -30.89
N ASP A 158 -25.30 -11.30 -30.74
CA ASP A 158 -24.87 -11.80 -29.44
C ASP A 158 -23.64 -11.02 -28.92
N VAL A 159 -23.34 -11.21 -27.64
CA VAL A 159 -22.17 -10.63 -26.98
C VAL A 159 -21.23 -11.76 -26.58
N ILE A 160 -19.97 -11.66 -26.99
CA ILE A 160 -18.91 -12.61 -26.66
C ILE A 160 -18.01 -11.99 -25.60
N GLU A 161 -17.79 -12.71 -24.51
CA GLU A 161 -16.87 -12.28 -23.46
C GLU A 161 -15.44 -12.73 -23.81
N VAL A 162 -14.49 -11.79 -23.71
CA VAL A 162 -13.07 -12.05 -23.92
C VAL A 162 -12.32 -11.63 -22.65
N CYS A 163 -11.72 -12.61 -21.99
CA CYS A 163 -10.89 -12.44 -20.80
C CYS A 163 -9.41 -12.61 -21.18
N ILE A 164 -8.60 -11.58 -20.92
CA ILE A 164 -7.19 -11.49 -21.30
C ILE A 164 -6.35 -11.48 -20.03
N ILE A 165 -5.34 -12.33 -19.96
CA ILE A 165 -4.38 -12.37 -18.86
C ILE A 165 -3.08 -11.77 -19.36
N VAL A 166 -2.72 -10.59 -18.86
CA VAL A 166 -1.43 -9.95 -19.13
C VAL A 166 -0.50 -10.07 -17.94
N LYS A 167 0.80 -10.14 -18.22
CA LYS A 167 1.85 -10.25 -17.21
C LYS A 167 2.98 -9.29 -17.48
N ASN A 168 3.44 -8.64 -16.43
CA ASN A 168 4.72 -7.96 -16.43
C ASN A 168 5.80 -8.95 -15.96
N LYS A 169 6.67 -9.40 -16.86
CA LYS A 169 7.85 -10.24 -16.56
C LYS A 169 9.11 -9.40 -16.31
N GLY A 170 9.01 -8.09 -16.50
CA GLY A 170 10.04 -7.12 -16.21
C GLY A 170 10.25 -6.85 -14.71
N LYS A 171 11.13 -5.88 -14.43
CA LYS A 171 11.52 -5.45 -13.08
C LYS A 171 10.98 -4.07 -12.69
N GLN A 172 10.29 -3.38 -13.60
CA GLN A 172 9.70 -2.07 -13.35
C GLN A 172 8.18 -2.15 -13.44
N PRO A 173 7.44 -1.26 -12.77
CA PRO A 173 6.01 -1.10 -13.02
C PRO A 173 5.79 -0.57 -14.44
N GLU A 174 4.84 -1.16 -15.16
CA GLU A 174 4.59 -0.88 -16.58
C GLU A 174 3.21 -0.28 -16.85
N PHE A 175 3.13 0.49 -17.93
CA PHE A 175 1.90 1.09 -18.44
C PHE A 175 1.84 0.86 -19.95
N PHE A 176 0.79 0.19 -20.42
CA PHE A 176 0.70 -0.18 -21.83
C PHE A 176 -0.74 -0.40 -22.27
N ASN A 177 -0.93 -0.39 -23.59
CA ASN A 177 -2.22 -0.67 -24.22
C ASN A 177 -2.30 -2.14 -24.63
N VAL A 178 -3.47 -2.73 -24.49
CA VAL A 178 -3.78 -4.08 -24.99
C VAL A 178 -4.90 -3.93 -26.03
N THR A 179 -4.61 -4.29 -27.27
CA THR A 179 -5.59 -4.23 -28.36
C THR A 179 -6.05 -5.62 -28.72
N VAL A 180 -7.37 -5.78 -28.83
CA VAL A 180 -7.99 -7.01 -29.31
C VAL A 180 -8.54 -6.79 -30.71
N LEU A 181 -8.23 -7.71 -31.61
CA LEU A 181 -8.63 -7.67 -33.01
C LEU A 181 -9.33 -8.97 -33.39
N TYR A 182 -10.32 -8.88 -34.26
CA TYR A 182 -10.79 -10.02 -35.06
C TYR A 182 -10.36 -9.80 -36.51
N ASP A 183 -9.69 -10.79 -37.09
CA ASP A 183 -8.94 -10.67 -38.34
C ASP A 183 -8.04 -9.42 -38.33
N ASP A 184 -8.45 -8.37 -39.06
CA ASP A 184 -7.74 -7.08 -39.16
C ASP A 184 -8.51 -5.90 -38.51
N PHE A 185 -9.66 -6.16 -37.88
CA PHE A 185 -10.52 -5.14 -37.28
C PHE A 185 -10.33 -5.05 -35.77
N ILE A 186 -10.11 -3.84 -35.26
CA ILE A 186 -10.00 -3.57 -33.82
C ILE A 186 -11.37 -3.69 -33.17
N ILE A 187 -11.49 -4.54 -32.14
CA ILE A 187 -12.64 -4.59 -31.25
C ILE A 187 -12.54 -3.45 -30.25
N GLU A 188 -11.45 -3.44 -29.48
CA GLU A 188 -11.22 -2.49 -28.40
C GLU A 188 -9.73 -2.41 -28.05
N THR A 189 -9.32 -1.28 -27.47
CA THR A 189 -8.00 -1.10 -26.86
C THR A 189 -8.16 -0.73 -25.40
N LEU A 190 -7.62 -1.55 -24.51
CA LEU A 190 -7.69 -1.40 -23.07
C LEU A 190 -6.36 -0.86 -22.54
N PHE A 191 -6.41 0.19 -21.72
CA PHE A 191 -5.21 0.71 -21.06
C PHE A 191 -4.96 -0.02 -19.73
N VAL A 192 -3.75 -0.56 -19.58
CA VAL A 192 -3.28 -1.17 -18.34
C VAL A 192 -2.56 -0.11 -17.52
N GLU A 193 -3.26 0.41 -16.52
CA GLU A 193 -2.65 1.29 -15.52
C GLU A 193 -1.85 0.47 -14.50
N VAL A 194 -0.59 0.87 -14.28
CA VAL A 194 0.40 0.34 -13.33
C VAL A 194 0.31 -1.17 -13.13
N LEU A 195 1.04 -1.95 -13.94
CA LEU A 195 1.24 -3.37 -13.69
C LEU A 195 2.58 -3.59 -12.99
N GLU A 196 2.54 -3.94 -11.71
CA GLU A 196 3.75 -4.17 -10.89
C GLU A 196 4.63 -5.32 -11.43
N PRO A 197 5.95 -5.32 -11.15
CA PRO A 197 6.85 -6.38 -11.56
C PRO A 197 6.37 -7.78 -11.16
N ASN A 198 6.53 -8.76 -12.05
CA ASN A 198 6.11 -10.16 -11.87
C ASN A 198 4.61 -10.35 -11.56
N SER A 199 3.78 -9.33 -11.76
CA SER A 199 2.34 -9.38 -11.47
C SER A 199 1.52 -9.65 -12.73
N GLU A 200 0.34 -10.22 -12.53
CA GLU A 200 -0.63 -10.55 -13.57
C GLU A 200 -1.90 -9.73 -13.37
N LYS A 201 -2.56 -9.40 -14.48
CA LYS A 201 -3.84 -8.69 -14.46
C LYS A 201 -4.78 -9.30 -15.49
N VAL A 202 -6.02 -9.50 -15.07
CA VAL A 202 -7.10 -9.96 -15.94
C VAL A 202 -7.85 -8.75 -16.45
N LEU A 203 -8.00 -8.64 -17.76
CA LEU A 203 -8.80 -7.65 -18.45
C LEU A 203 -9.99 -8.36 -19.08
N THR A 204 -11.19 -7.79 -18.96
CA THR A 204 -12.41 -8.36 -19.55
C THR A 204 -13.04 -7.34 -20.48
N LEU A 205 -13.40 -7.77 -21.68
CA LEU A 205 -14.19 -6.99 -22.63
C LEU A 205 -15.35 -7.81 -23.19
N HIS A 206 -16.33 -7.09 -23.74
CA HIS A 206 -17.55 -7.66 -24.30
C HIS A 206 -17.67 -7.29 -25.77
N TRP A 207 -17.34 -8.23 -26.65
CA TRP A 207 -17.41 -8.06 -28.09
C TRP A 207 -18.86 -8.20 -28.59
N ARG A 208 -19.44 -7.10 -29.09
CA ARG A 208 -20.76 -7.08 -29.72
C ARG A 208 -20.66 -7.46 -31.19
N THR A 209 -21.44 -8.44 -31.62
CA THR A 209 -21.38 -8.98 -33.00
C THR A 209 -22.49 -8.44 -33.90
N GLU A 210 -23.17 -7.35 -33.50
CA GLU A 210 -24.30 -6.74 -34.22
C GLU A 210 -23.95 -6.33 -35.67
N GLU A 211 -22.73 -5.85 -35.88
CA GLU A 211 -22.22 -5.39 -37.18
C GLU A 211 -21.33 -6.42 -37.89
N VAL A 212 -21.18 -7.62 -37.30
CA VAL A 212 -20.30 -8.68 -37.80
C VAL A 212 -21.13 -9.67 -38.61
N GLY A 213 -20.72 -9.94 -39.85
CA GLY A 213 -21.38 -10.93 -40.71
C GLY A 213 -21.22 -12.37 -40.21
N ALA A 214 -21.96 -13.31 -40.80
CA ALA A 214 -21.74 -14.72 -40.52
C ALA A 214 -20.41 -15.18 -41.14
N GLY A 215 -19.57 -15.88 -40.38
CA GLY A 215 -18.23 -16.30 -40.80
C GLY A 215 -17.36 -16.81 -39.65
N ASN A 216 -16.15 -17.25 -39.97
CA ASN A 216 -15.13 -17.62 -38.99
C ASN A 216 -14.09 -16.50 -38.92
N TYR A 217 -13.89 -15.94 -37.74
CA TYR A 217 -13.04 -14.78 -37.50
C TYR A 217 -11.88 -15.15 -36.57
N SER A 218 -10.65 -14.82 -36.94
CA SER A 218 -9.46 -15.10 -36.13
C SER A 218 -9.27 -14.01 -35.08
N LEU A 219 -9.31 -14.36 -33.79
CA LEU A 219 -9.11 -13.42 -32.71
C LEU A 219 -7.62 -13.35 -32.32
N ILE A 220 -7.10 -12.12 -32.25
CA ILE A 220 -5.71 -11.81 -31.90
C ILE A 220 -5.71 -10.76 -30.79
N VAL A 221 -4.85 -10.95 -29.79
CA VAL A 221 -4.62 -9.98 -28.72
C VAL A 221 -3.17 -9.53 -28.77
N TYR A 222 -2.95 -8.22 -28.70
CA TYR A 222 -1.63 -7.61 -28.78
C TYR A 222 -1.42 -6.63 -27.63
N ALA A 223 -0.48 -6.95 -26.74
CA ALA A 223 0.06 -5.99 -25.78
C ALA A 223 1.07 -5.07 -26.49
N HIS A 224 0.91 -3.77 -26.36
CA HIS A 224 1.85 -2.81 -26.95
C HIS A 224 3.18 -2.87 -26.21
N PRO A 225 4.32 -2.99 -26.92
CA PRO A 225 5.62 -3.01 -26.28
C PRO A 225 5.88 -1.75 -25.46
N VAL A 226 6.52 -1.93 -24.30
CA VAL A 226 6.94 -0.82 -23.44
C VAL A 226 8.35 -0.33 -23.81
N PRO A 227 8.73 0.92 -23.48
CA PRO A 227 10.08 1.42 -23.77
C PRO A 227 11.17 0.51 -23.18
N GLY A 228 12.15 0.15 -24.00
CA GLY A 228 13.29 -0.69 -23.57
C GLY A 228 13.01 -2.20 -23.54
N GLU A 229 11.81 -2.64 -23.91
CA GLU A 229 11.48 -4.06 -24.03
C GLU A 229 12.22 -4.71 -25.20
N LYS A 230 12.89 -5.83 -24.91
CA LYS A 230 13.69 -6.57 -25.90
C LYS A 230 12.96 -7.79 -26.46
N ASN A 231 12.08 -8.38 -25.66
CA ASN A 231 11.31 -9.55 -26.03
C ASN A 231 9.89 -9.08 -26.33
N ILE A 232 9.55 -8.95 -27.61
CA ILE A 232 8.22 -8.47 -28.06
C ILE A 232 7.35 -9.61 -28.62
N ASP A 233 7.91 -10.81 -28.72
CA ASP A 233 7.27 -11.94 -29.38
C ASP A 233 6.11 -12.50 -28.54
N ASP A 234 6.19 -12.42 -27.21
CA ASP A 234 5.16 -12.87 -26.26
C ASP A 234 4.12 -11.80 -25.93
N ASN A 235 4.18 -10.67 -26.63
CA ASN A 235 3.17 -9.62 -26.57
C ASN A 235 1.98 -9.94 -27.49
N LEU A 236 2.18 -10.83 -28.47
CA LEU A 236 1.16 -11.25 -29.43
C LEU A 236 0.60 -12.64 -29.08
N TYR A 237 -0.71 -12.72 -28.86
CA TYR A 237 -1.42 -13.97 -28.58
C TYR A 237 -2.48 -14.27 -29.63
N GLN A 238 -2.38 -15.43 -30.27
CA GLN A 238 -3.40 -15.94 -31.18
C GLN A 238 -4.47 -16.72 -30.40
N ALA A 239 -5.62 -16.10 -30.17
CA ALA A 239 -6.70 -16.70 -29.39
C ALA A 239 -7.50 -17.76 -30.19
N GLY A 240 -7.24 -17.90 -31.49
CA GLY A 240 -7.92 -18.86 -32.37
C GLY A 240 -9.16 -18.25 -33.01
N THR A 241 -10.06 -19.08 -33.54
CA THR A 241 -11.22 -18.61 -34.31
C THR A 241 -12.52 -18.57 -33.49
N VAL A 242 -13.34 -17.56 -33.78
CA VAL A 242 -14.73 -17.44 -33.34
C VAL A 242 -15.65 -17.58 -34.55
N GLU A 243 -16.67 -18.42 -34.45
CA GLU A 243 -17.69 -18.59 -35.48
C GLU A 243 -18.91 -17.70 -35.19
N ILE A 244 -19.27 -16.83 -36.13
CA ILE A 244 -20.52 -16.05 -36.09
C ILE A 244 -21.51 -16.65 -37.07
N ARG A 245 -22.74 -16.92 -36.63
CA ARG A 245 -23.82 -17.53 -37.43
C ARG A 245 -25.02 -16.61 -37.56
N TYR A 246 -25.87 -16.86 -38.55
CA TYR A 246 -27.16 -16.19 -38.65
C TYR A 246 -28.03 -16.51 -37.40
N PRO A 247 -28.91 -15.58 -36.96
CA PRO A 247 -29.75 -15.77 -35.76
C PRO A 247 -30.57 -17.06 -35.73
N ASP A 248 -30.98 -17.57 -36.89
CA ASP A 248 -31.80 -18.79 -37.03
C ASP A 248 -30.96 -20.07 -37.26
N ALA A 249 -29.63 -19.97 -37.24
CA ALA A 249 -28.77 -21.14 -37.43
C ALA A 249 -28.78 -22.02 -36.18
N PRO A 250 -28.88 -23.36 -36.31
CA PRO A 250 -28.73 -24.24 -35.16
C PRO A 250 -27.32 -24.05 -34.57
N MET A 251 -27.23 -23.67 -33.30
CA MET A 251 -25.95 -23.58 -32.61
C MET A 251 -25.30 -24.97 -32.52
N PRO A 252 -23.96 -25.06 -32.60
CA PRO A 252 -23.30 -26.34 -32.39
C PRO A 252 -23.56 -26.81 -30.96
N VAL A 253 -23.79 -28.11 -30.80
CA VAL A 253 -23.85 -28.73 -29.48
C VAL A 253 -22.46 -28.57 -28.86
N ARG A 254 -22.40 -27.81 -27.77
CA ARG A 254 -21.21 -27.58 -26.96
C ARG A 254 -21.50 -28.17 -25.60
N ARG A 255 -20.58 -28.98 -25.11
CA ARG A 255 -20.64 -29.58 -23.78
C ARG A 255 -19.46 -29.01 -22.99
N ASP A 256 -19.76 -28.40 -21.85
CA ASP A 256 -18.77 -27.71 -21.00
C ASP A 256 -19.32 -27.57 -19.58
N VAL A 257 -18.60 -28.09 -18.58
CA VAL A 257 -18.93 -28.02 -17.17
C VAL A 257 -17.79 -27.41 -16.36
N VAL A 258 -18.03 -26.22 -15.82
CA VAL A 258 -17.02 -25.43 -15.12
C VAL A 258 -17.23 -25.44 -13.60
N ILE A 259 -16.16 -25.66 -12.84
CA ILE A 259 -16.10 -25.35 -11.41
C ILE A 259 -15.90 -23.84 -11.27
N GLU A 260 -17.00 -23.11 -11.10
CA GLU A 260 -17.06 -21.66 -11.03
C GLU A 260 -16.35 -21.11 -9.79
N THR A 261 -16.61 -21.70 -8.61
CA THR A 261 -15.95 -21.27 -7.38
C THR A 261 -15.81 -22.37 -6.35
N VAL A 262 -14.75 -22.28 -5.54
CA VAL A 262 -14.52 -23.10 -4.35
C VAL A 262 -14.02 -22.20 -3.23
N VAL A 263 -14.84 -21.99 -2.20
CA VAL A 263 -14.53 -21.07 -1.10
C VAL A 263 -14.66 -21.78 0.25
N PRO A 264 -13.57 -21.91 1.03
CA PRO A 264 -13.65 -22.40 2.39
C PRO A 264 -14.15 -21.29 3.32
N SER A 265 -14.89 -21.64 4.37
CA SER A 265 -15.33 -20.68 5.40
C SER A 265 -14.16 -20.09 6.19
N LYS A 266 -13.03 -20.82 6.27
CA LYS A 266 -11.76 -20.40 6.88
C LYS A 266 -10.57 -20.99 6.12
N TRP A 267 -9.56 -20.16 5.85
CA TRP A 267 -8.29 -20.61 5.25
C TRP A 267 -7.33 -21.26 6.25
N ARG A 268 -7.48 -20.91 7.54
CA ARG A 268 -6.72 -21.47 8.65
C ARG A 268 -7.69 -21.96 9.72
N ILE A 269 -7.61 -23.23 10.06
CA ILE A 269 -8.55 -23.86 10.99
C ILE A 269 -7.80 -24.56 12.12
N SER A 270 -8.35 -24.49 13.33
CA SER A 270 -7.82 -25.24 14.45
C SER A 270 -8.23 -26.71 14.32
N ASN A 271 -7.31 -27.63 14.66
CA ASN A 271 -7.65 -29.05 14.77
C ASN A 271 -8.81 -29.17 15.79
N GLN A 272 -9.97 -29.71 15.36
CA GLN A 272 -11.26 -29.88 16.07
C GLN A 272 -12.41 -28.95 15.64
N GLU A 273 -12.22 -28.04 14.69
CA GLU A 273 -13.32 -27.24 14.12
C GLU A 273 -13.90 -27.86 12.83
N GLU A 274 -15.19 -27.63 12.56
CA GLU A 274 -15.81 -27.98 11.28
C GLU A 274 -15.48 -26.92 10.22
N LEU A 275 -15.06 -27.37 9.03
CA LEU A 275 -14.83 -26.51 7.88
C LEU A 275 -15.97 -26.66 6.88
N ASN A 276 -16.57 -25.54 6.47
CA ASN A 276 -17.58 -25.53 5.42
C ASN A 276 -16.92 -25.08 4.11
N ILE A 277 -17.10 -25.85 3.04
CA ILE A 277 -16.57 -25.57 1.71
C ILE A 277 -17.74 -25.33 0.78
N THR A 278 -17.85 -24.12 0.25
CA THR A 278 -18.85 -23.77 -0.76
C THR A 278 -18.30 -24.06 -2.14
N VAL A 279 -18.98 -24.90 -2.91
CA VAL A 279 -18.63 -25.22 -4.30
C VAL A 279 -19.77 -24.75 -5.18
N ALA A 280 -19.45 -24.02 -6.24
CA ALA A 280 -20.37 -23.71 -7.32
C ALA A 280 -19.86 -24.31 -8.63
N VAL A 281 -20.82 -24.77 -9.44
CA VAL A 281 -20.59 -25.40 -10.73
C VAL A 281 -21.63 -24.89 -11.71
N ARG A 282 -21.21 -24.66 -12.94
CA ARG A 282 -22.05 -24.15 -14.01
C ARG A 282 -21.94 -25.03 -15.23
N ASN A 283 -23.05 -25.24 -15.93
CA ASN A 283 -23.02 -25.78 -17.28
C ASN A 283 -22.80 -24.62 -18.26
N ALA A 284 -21.62 -24.50 -18.83
CA ALA A 284 -21.31 -23.51 -19.86
C ALA A 284 -21.61 -24.03 -21.28
N GLY A 285 -22.04 -25.29 -21.40
CA GLY A 285 -22.48 -25.90 -22.65
C GLY A 285 -23.85 -25.39 -23.14
N THR A 286 -24.25 -25.86 -24.32
CA THR A 286 -25.53 -25.53 -24.97
C THR A 286 -26.58 -26.63 -24.82
N ILE A 287 -26.26 -27.72 -24.13
CA ILE A 287 -27.20 -28.80 -23.81
C ILE A 287 -27.19 -29.15 -22.32
N THR A 288 -28.27 -29.76 -21.85
CA THR A 288 -28.42 -30.19 -20.46
C THR A 288 -27.47 -31.35 -20.15
N GLU A 289 -26.74 -31.25 -19.03
CA GLU A 289 -25.69 -32.21 -18.66
C GLU A 289 -25.98 -32.98 -17.36
N ASN A 290 -25.37 -34.17 -17.29
CA ASN A 290 -25.35 -35.05 -16.13
C ASN A 290 -23.91 -35.47 -15.84
N PHE A 291 -23.40 -35.18 -14.65
CA PHE A 291 -22.02 -35.47 -14.28
C PHE A 291 -21.86 -35.50 -12.75
N ASN A 292 -20.72 -36.00 -12.27
CA ASN A 292 -20.41 -35.98 -10.84
C ASN A 292 -19.31 -34.96 -10.53
N VAL A 293 -19.45 -34.26 -9.41
CA VAL A 293 -18.38 -33.44 -8.83
C VAL A 293 -17.73 -34.21 -7.68
N LYS A 294 -16.41 -34.40 -7.75
CA LYS A 294 -15.60 -35.05 -6.72
C LYS A 294 -14.83 -34.00 -5.92
N ILE A 295 -14.96 -34.07 -4.60
CA ILE A 295 -14.13 -33.28 -3.69
C ILE A 295 -13.13 -34.21 -3.03
N SER A 296 -11.84 -33.88 -3.18
CA SER A 296 -10.72 -34.64 -2.66
C SER A 296 -9.91 -33.81 -1.67
N LEU A 297 -9.49 -34.43 -0.58
CA LEU A 297 -8.52 -33.89 0.37
C LEU A 297 -7.17 -34.57 0.10
N ASN A 298 -6.16 -33.78 -0.26
CA ASN A 298 -4.90 -34.21 -0.84
C ASN A 298 -5.12 -35.09 -2.07
N SER A 299 -5.09 -36.42 -1.89
CA SER A 299 -5.32 -37.40 -2.95
C SER A 299 -6.53 -38.30 -2.69
N THR A 300 -7.24 -38.11 -1.58
CA THR A 300 -8.35 -38.97 -1.15
C THR A 300 -9.69 -38.28 -1.41
N ILE A 301 -10.59 -38.94 -2.16
CA ILE A 301 -11.96 -38.45 -2.38
C ILE A 301 -12.72 -38.53 -1.05
N ILE A 302 -13.29 -37.40 -0.62
CA ILE A 302 -14.03 -37.27 0.65
C ILE A 302 -15.55 -37.15 0.43
N LYS A 303 -15.98 -36.58 -0.70
CA LYS A 303 -17.38 -36.40 -1.07
C LYS A 303 -17.54 -36.49 -2.58
N GLU A 304 -18.69 -36.98 -2.99
CA GLU A 304 -19.16 -36.95 -4.37
C GLU A 304 -20.53 -36.26 -4.42
N TRP A 305 -20.76 -35.50 -5.47
CA TRP A 305 -22.00 -34.78 -5.72
C TRP A 305 -22.49 -35.09 -7.13
N PRO A 306 -23.47 -36.01 -7.27
CA PRO A 306 -24.10 -36.26 -8.55
C PRO A 306 -25.00 -35.09 -8.93
N ILE A 307 -24.83 -34.60 -10.14
CA ILE A 307 -25.63 -33.53 -10.73
C ILE A 307 -26.39 -34.12 -11.90
N ALA A 308 -27.70 -33.90 -11.89
CA ALA A 308 -28.59 -34.36 -12.93
C ALA A 308 -29.39 -33.18 -13.48
N ASN A 309 -29.54 -33.16 -14.80
CA ASN A 309 -30.31 -32.21 -15.59
C ASN A 309 -29.91 -30.75 -15.36
N LEU A 310 -28.60 -30.45 -15.33
CA LEU A 310 -28.14 -29.06 -15.25
C LEU A 310 -28.32 -28.40 -16.61
N ASN A 311 -29.24 -27.44 -16.74
CA ASN A 311 -29.51 -26.78 -18.02
C ASN A 311 -28.35 -25.88 -18.46
N PRO A 312 -28.25 -25.56 -19.76
CA PRO A 312 -27.31 -24.57 -20.28
C PRO A 312 -27.35 -23.27 -19.48
N ASN A 313 -26.17 -22.75 -19.13
CA ASN A 313 -25.95 -21.54 -18.34
C ASN A 313 -26.49 -21.52 -16.91
N ASP A 314 -27.11 -22.59 -16.42
CA ASP A 314 -27.51 -22.68 -15.02
C ASP A 314 -26.29 -23.01 -14.13
N SER A 315 -26.23 -22.36 -12.97
CA SER A 315 -25.29 -22.67 -11.89
C SER A 315 -25.99 -23.35 -10.71
N LEU A 316 -25.33 -24.34 -10.12
CA LEU A 316 -25.71 -24.92 -8.84
C LEU A 316 -24.58 -24.70 -7.83
N TRP A 317 -24.95 -24.55 -6.58
CA TRP A 317 -23.98 -24.48 -5.49
C TRP A 317 -24.38 -25.40 -4.34
N LYS A 318 -23.37 -25.87 -3.60
CA LYS A 318 -23.56 -26.73 -2.44
C LYS A 318 -22.46 -26.48 -1.42
N VAL A 319 -22.83 -26.57 -0.15
CA VAL A 319 -21.90 -26.49 0.98
C VAL A 319 -21.57 -27.91 1.45
N PHE A 320 -20.28 -28.20 1.55
CA PHE A 320 -19.76 -29.46 2.06
C PHE A 320 -19.07 -29.23 3.40
N ASN A 321 -19.44 -30.03 4.39
CA ASN A 321 -18.79 -29.98 5.71
C ASN A 321 -17.64 -30.99 5.74
N LEU A 322 -16.46 -30.53 6.15
CA LEU A 322 -15.24 -31.31 6.34
C LEU A 322 -14.89 -31.36 7.84
N GLU A 323 -14.84 -32.57 8.39
CA GLU A 323 -14.38 -32.83 9.75
C GLU A 323 -12.85 -32.81 9.81
N THR A 324 -12.27 -31.91 10.61
CA THR A 324 -10.80 -31.75 10.72
C THR A 324 -10.17 -32.47 11.91
N LYS A 325 -10.98 -33.17 12.72
CA LYS A 325 -10.59 -33.75 14.01
C LYS A 325 -9.43 -34.75 13.94
N ASP A 326 -9.33 -35.48 12.82
CA ASP A 326 -8.31 -36.51 12.61
C ASP A 326 -7.18 -36.05 11.67
N LEU A 327 -7.18 -34.78 11.28
CA LEU A 327 -6.15 -34.21 10.40
C LEU A 327 -4.96 -33.71 11.23
N PRO A 328 -3.73 -34.25 11.04
CA PRO A 328 -2.54 -33.69 11.65
C PRO A 328 -2.30 -32.23 11.20
N PRO A 329 -1.58 -31.42 11.98
CA PRO A 329 -1.27 -30.05 11.59
C PRO A 329 -0.43 -30.01 10.31
N GLY A 330 -0.79 -29.13 9.38
CA GLY A 330 -0.14 -29.02 8.08
C GLY A 330 -1.02 -28.38 7.03
N ASP A 331 -0.47 -28.23 5.83
CA ASP A 331 -1.20 -27.73 4.67
C ASP A 331 -1.89 -28.90 3.96
N TYR A 332 -3.16 -28.71 3.66
CA TYR A 332 -4.00 -29.67 2.96
C TYR A 332 -4.51 -29.07 1.67
N ILE A 333 -4.43 -29.86 0.62
CA ILE A 333 -4.91 -29.48 -0.70
C ILE A 333 -6.36 -29.95 -0.82
N ILE A 334 -7.30 -29.04 -1.06
CA ILE A 334 -8.65 -29.39 -1.46
C ILE A 334 -8.70 -29.27 -2.98
N LYS A 335 -9.01 -30.38 -3.64
CA LYS A 335 -9.22 -30.46 -5.08
C LYS A 335 -10.69 -30.75 -5.34
N VAL A 336 -11.34 -29.89 -6.11
CA VAL A 336 -12.71 -30.07 -6.58
C VAL A 336 -12.65 -30.28 -8.09
N GLN A 337 -13.25 -31.36 -8.56
CA GLN A 337 -13.18 -31.77 -9.95
C GLN A 337 -14.55 -32.22 -10.45
N ALA A 338 -15.06 -31.62 -11.51
CA ALA A 338 -16.18 -32.14 -12.29
C ALA A 338 -15.67 -33.28 -13.19
N GLU A 339 -16.39 -34.40 -13.25
CA GLU A 339 -16.14 -35.44 -14.25
C GLU A 339 -16.39 -34.86 -15.65
N PRO A 340 -15.46 -35.10 -16.61
CA PRO A 340 -15.65 -34.65 -17.97
C PRO A 340 -16.95 -35.19 -18.56
N VAL A 341 -17.73 -34.32 -19.21
CA VAL A 341 -18.88 -34.75 -19.99
C VAL A 341 -18.42 -35.24 -21.37
N GLU A 342 -19.29 -35.96 -22.08
CA GLU A 342 -18.97 -36.49 -23.41
C GLU A 342 -18.48 -35.36 -24.34
N ASP A 343 -17.47 -35.59 -25.16
CA ASP A 343 -16.95 -34.61 -26.14
C ASP A 343 -16.59 -33.20 -25.59
N GLU A 344 -16.39 -33.07 -24.28
CA GLU A 344 -15.92 -31.82 -23.68
C GLU A 344 -14.47 -31.52 -24.07
N VAL A 345 -14.26 -30.31 -24.61
CA VAL A 345 -12.95 -29.88 -25.13
C VAL A 345 -12.16 -29.12 -24.07
N ASN A 346 -12.83 -28.25 -23.31
CA ASN A 346 -12.20 -27.50 -22.23
C ASN A 346 -12.29 -28.33 -20.95
N LEU A 347 -11.17 -28.92 -20.52
CA LEU A 347 -11.11 -29.74 -19.31
C LEU A 347 -10.42 -29.03 -18.15
N VAL A 348 -9.87 -27.84 -18.40
CA VAL A 348 -9.01 -27.11 -17.45
C VAL A 348 -9.86 -26.45 -16.37
N ASP A 349 -11.05 -26.01 -16.72
CA ASP A 349 -12.01 -25.33 -15.86
C ASP A 349 -12.94 -26.28 -15.10
N ASN A 350 -12.90 -27.57 -15.41
CA ASN A 350 -13.52 -28.64 -14.62
C ASN A 350 -12.82 -28.85 -13.27
N GLU A 351 -11.67 -28.22 -13.03
CA GLU A 351 -10.87 -28.41 -11.82
C GLU A 351 -10.52 -27.10 -11.12
N ARG A 352 -10.64 -27.11 -9.79
CA ARG A 352 -10.13 -26.07 -8.91
C ARG A 352 -9.40 -26.68 -7.72
N ILE A 353 -8.25 -26.10 -7.40
CA ILE A 353 -7.40 -26.52 -6.29
C ILE A 353 -7.22 -25.34 -5.34
N LEU A 354 -7.33 -25.61 -4.04
CA LEU A 354 -7.01 -24.63 -3.00
C LEU A 354 -6.25 -25.29 -1.86
N THR A 355 -5.55 -24.49 -1.06
CA THR A 355 -4.80 -24.97 0.10
C THR A 355 -5.39 -24.37 1.37
N ILE A 356 -5.68 -25.23 2.35
CA ILE A 356 -6.05 -24.83 3.72
C ILE A 356 -4.94 -25.24 4.68
N THR A 357 -4.76 -24.51 5.78
CA THR A 357 -3.80 -24.86 6.82
C THR A 357 -4.53 -25.32 8.08
N VAL A 358 -4.30 -26.56 8.49
CA VAL A 358 -4.73 -27.07 9.80
C VAL A 358 -3.64 -26.75 10.80
N MET A 359 -3.97 -25.92 11.79
CA MET A 359 -3.03 -25.51 12.83
C MET A 359 -3.01 -26.53 13.96
N ALA A 360 -1.84 -26.73 14.57
CA ALA A 360 -1.71 -27.52 15.79
C ALA A 360 -2.69 -26.99 16.85
N PRO A 361 -3.31 -27.86 17.66
CA PRO A 361 -4.14 -27.42 18.76
C PRO A 361 -3.31 -26.47 19.60
N SER A 362 -3.65 -25.18 19.57
CA SER A 362 -2.95 -24.22 20.40
C SER A 362 -3.22 -24.64 21.84
N LYS A 363 -2.20 -25.13 22.55
CA LYS A 363 -2.22 -25.09 24.02
C LYS A 363 -2.59 -23.66 24.36
N SER A 364 -3.74 -23.47 25.00
CA SER A 364 -4.45 -22.21 25.24
C SER A 364 -3.55 -21.02 25.60
N LYS A 365 -2.86 -20.46 24.61
CA LYS A 365 -2.11 -19.21 24.71
C LYS A 365 -3.07 -18.03 24.73
N GLY A 366 -4.26 -18.17 24.15
CA GLY A 366 -5.30 -17.13 24.14
C GLY A 366 -5.65 -16.60 25.54
N VAL A 367 -5.90 -17.48 26.53
CA VAL A 367 -6.28 -17.03 27.88
C VAL A 367 -5.10 -16.41 28.63
N ALA A 368 -3.91 -17.00 28.56
CA ALA A 368 -2.73 -16.47 29.24
C ALA A 368 -2.26 -15.14 28.63
N ASP A 369 -2.29 -15.02 27.30
CA ASP A 369 -1.93 -13.81 26.57
C ASP A 369 -2.98 -12.71 26.80
N LEU A 370 -4.27 -13.06 26.86
CA LEU A 370 -5.36 -12.12 27.13
C LEU A 370 -5.33 -11.65 28.59
N VAL A 371 -5.08 -12.53 29.57
CA VAL A 371 -4.86 -12.15 30.97
C VAL A 371 -3.64 -11.23 31.08
N THR A 372 -2.55 -11.54 30.39
CA THR A 372 -1.34 -10.70 30.38
C THR A 372 -1.64 -9.34 29.75
N ALA A 373 -2.34 -9.30 28.63
CA ALA A 373 -2.72 -8.08 27.92
C ALA A 373 -3.59 -7.16 28.77
N VAL A 374 -4.64 -7.73 29.35
CA VAL A 374 -5.59 -7.04 30.23
C VAL A 374 -4.89 -6.52 31.49
N SER A 375 -4.04 -7.34 32.11
CA SER A 375 -3.27 -6.92 33.30
C SER A 375 -2.34 -5.75 32.97
N LEU A 376 -1.61 -5.87 31.86
CA LEU A 376 -0.66 -4.85 31.42
C LEU A 376 -1.37 -3.54 31.05
N ALA A 377 -2.52 -3.62 30.37
CA ALA A 377 -3.37 -2.48 30.02
C ALA A 377 -3.85 -1.73 31.26
N PHE A 378 -4.32 -2.44 32.28
CA PHE A 378 -4.74 -1.82 33.53
C PHE A 378 -3.59 -1.06 34.20
N PHE A 379 -2.41 -1.67 34.34
CA PHE A 379 -1.26 -1.03 34.99
C PHE A 379 -0.76 0.17 34.20
N PHE A 380 -0.69 0.09 32.87
CA PHE A 380 -0.28 1.24 32.08
C PHE A 380 -1.28 2.38 32.16
N GLY A 381 -2.58 2.11 32.13
CA GLY A 381 -3.60 3.14 32.34
C GLY A 381 -3.44 3.79 33.72
N PHE A 382 -3.22 2.97 34.75
CA PHE A 382 -2.98 3.46 36.10
C PHE A 382 -1.74 4.38 36.19
N PHE A 383 -0.64 4.02 35.54
CA PHE A 383 0.59 4.81 35.57
C PHE A 383 0.56 6.05 34.67
N GLU A 384 -0.28 6.07 33.62
CA GLU A 384 -0.45 7.22 32.71
C GLU A 384 -0.81 8.50 33.48
N THR A 385 -1.74 8.41 34.43
CA THR A 385 -2.18 9.57 35.23
C THR A 385 -1.08 10.10 36.16
N PHE A 386 -0.03 9.32 36.44
CA PHE A 386 1.12 9.75 37.24
C PHE A 386 2.21 10.46 36.43
N SER A 387 1.98 10.75 35.14
CA SER A 387 2.87 11.60 34.35
C SER A 387 3.16 12.93 35.06
N PRO A 388 4.44 13.36 35.16
CA PRO A 388 4.81 14.64 35.75
C PRO A 388 4.05 15.82 35.15
N CYS A 389 3.73 15.74 33.86
CA CYS A 389 2.99 16.74 33.12
C CYS A 389 1.55 16.83 33.66
N THR A 390 0.85 15.70 33.74
CA THR A 390 -0.54 15.58 34.21
C THR A 390 -0.67 16.00 35.68
N ILE A 391 0.24 15.55 36.54
CA ILE A 391 0.21 15.91 37.97
C ILE A 391 0.41 17.43 38.15
N ILE A 392 1.35 18.05 37.42
CA ILE A 392 1.62 19.49 37.54
C ILE A 392 0.43 20.30 37.05
N LEU A 393 -0.18 19.92 35.93
CA LEU A 393 -1.34 20.64 35.39
C LEU A 393 -2.55 20.48 36.32
N LEU A 394 -2.81 19.28 36.82
CA LEU A 394 -3.92 19.03 37.72
C LEU A 394 -3.76 19.80 39.04
N ALA A 395 -2.55 19.84 39.59
CA ALA A 395 -2.22 20.68 40.74
C ALA A 395 -2.43 22.18 40.45
N PHE A 396 -2.12 22.63 39.23
CA PHE A 396 -2.36 24.01 38.80
C PHE A 396 -3.85 24.33 38.66
N ILE A 397 -4.64 23.46 38.02
CA ILE A 397 -6.10 23.59 37.89
C ILE A 397 -6.73 23.70 39.29
N LEU A 398 -6.35 22.82 40.21
CA LEU A 398 -6.82 22.81 41.58
C LEU A 398 -6.43 24.07 42.37
N SER A 399 -5.31 24.71 42.03
CA SER A 399 -4.87 25.97 42.66
C SER A 399 -5.69 27.19 42.21
N TYR A 400 -6.14 27.23 40.96
CA TYR A 400 -6.94 28.35 40.43
C TYR A 400 -8.42 28.27 40.81
N THR A 401 -8.91 27.07 41.11
CA THR A 401 -10.29 26.84 41.55
C THR A 401 -10.47 26.95 43.08
N MET A 402 -9.43 27.38 43.80
CA MET A 402 -9.49 27.74 45.22
C MET A 402 -10.24 29.07 45.41
N GLY A 403 -11.58 29.00 45.41
CA GLY A 403 -12.44 30.03 46.01
C GLY A 403 -12.71 29.75 47.49
N ASP A 404 -13.13 30.80 48.23
CA ASP A 404 -13.26 30.85 49.70
C ASP A 404 -14.24 29.83 50.33
N ASN A 405 -15.00 29.07 49.53
CA ASN A 405 -15.96 28.09 50.04
C ASN A 405 -15.64 26.66 49.54
N PRO A 406 -15.22 25.72 50.43
CA PRO A 406 -14.76 24.41 50.03
C PRO A 406 -15.92 23.45 49.74
N GLN A 407 -16.54 23.56 48.56
CA GLN A 407 -17.49 22.54 48.11
C GLN A 407 -16.75 21.37 47.48
N PHE A 408 -16.60 20.28 48.24
CA PHE A 408 -16.06 18.98 47.80
C PHE A 408 -16.58 18.58 46.41
N LYS A 409 -17.92 18.61 46.26
CA LYS A 409 -18.63 18.19 45.05
C LYS A 409 -18.18 18.94 43.79
N LYS A 410 -17.92 20.25 43.90
CA LYS A 410 -17.50 21.08 42.76
C LYS A 410 -16.09 20.74 42.30
N ARG A 411 -15.14 20.58 43.24
CA ARG A 411 -13.74 20.24 42.93
C ARG A 411 -13.61 18.83 42.38
N PHE A 412 -14.31 17.87 42.96
CA PHE A 412 -14.38 16.52 42.46
C PHE A 412 -14.88 16.49 41.00
N LEU A 413 -15.99 17.18 40.72
CA LEU A 413 -16.57 17.23 39.38
C LEU A 413 -15.64 17.89 38.36
N GLN A 414 -14.83 18.87 38.77
CA GLN A 414 -13.84 19.51 37.89
C GLN A 414 -12.70 18.56 37.50
N VAL A 415 -12.20 17.78 38.45
CA VAL A 415 -11.18 16.74 38.18
C VAL A 415 -11.76 15.67 37.26
N MET A 416 -13.02 15.25 37.48
CA MET A 416 -13.68 14.27 36.61
C MET A 416 -13.95 14.82 35.20
N ALA A 417 -14.30 16.10 35.05
CA ALA A 417 -14.49 16.72 33.74
C ALA A 417 -13.18 16.79 32.94
N PHE A 418 -12.06 17.12 33.61
CA PHE A 418 -10.73 17.04 33.01
C PHE A 418 -10.37 15.60 32.60
N ALA A 419 -10.60 14.63 33.50
CA ALA A 419 -10.35 13.21 33.25
C ALA A 419 -11.17 12.67 32.07
N ALA A 420 -12.45 13.06 31.94
CA ALA A 420 -13.30 12.67 30.81
C ALA A 420 -12.75 13.21 29.47
N GLY A 421 -12.26 14.45 29.44
CA GLY A 421 -11.61 15.01 28.27
C GLY A 421 -10.33 14.25 27.89
N PHE A 422 -9.54 13.90 28.89
CA PHE A 422 -8.31 13.13 28.70
C PHE A 422 -8.60 11.71 28.15
N LEU A 423 -9.50 10.97 28.79
CA LEU A 423 -9.87 9.60 28.39
C LEU A 423 -10.52 9.52 27.01
N THR A 424 -11.27 10.56 26.60
CA THR A 424 -11.86 10.62 25.25
C THR A 424 -10.80 10.82 24.17
N ALA A 425 -9.77 11.64 24.41
CA ALA A 425 -8.64 11.76 23.50
C ALA A 425 -7.88 10.43 23.36
N THR A 426 -7.64 9.72 24.48
CA THR A 426 -7.04 8.38 24.48
C THR A 426 -7.83 7.41 23.60
N ALA A 427 -9.15 7.28 23.83
CA ALA A 427 -9.97 6.33 23.08
C ALA A 427 -9.95 6.59 21.56
N LEU A 428 -9.95 7.85 21.13
CA LEU A 428 -9.91 8.23 19.72
C LEU A 428 -8.57 7.91 19.06
N VAL A 429 -7.46 8.25 19.72
CA VAL A 429 -6.12 8.00 19.18
C VAL A 429 -5.87 6.50 19.03
N PHE A 430 -6.25 5.69 20.01
CA PHE A 430 -6.09 4.24 19.92
C PHE A 430 -6.96 3.61 18.84
N SER A 431 -8.20 4.09 18.66
CA SER A 431 -9.08 3.62 17.59
C SER A 431 -8.52 3.98 16.21
N ALA A 432 -7.95 5.18 16.07
CA ALA A 432 -7.29 5.63 14.83
C ALA A 432 -6.01 4.84 14.52
N ILE A 433 -5.20 4.53 15.54
CA ILE A 433 -4.00 3.68 15.40
C ILE A 433 -4.39 2.26 14.97
N ALA A 434 -5.47 1.70 15.52
CA ALA A 434 -5.92 0.36 15.14
C ALA A 434 -6.39 0.29 13.68
N LEU A 435 -7.10 1.32 13.21
CA LEU A 435 -7.50 1.42 11.80
C LEU A 435 -6.29 1.69 10.89
N GLY A 436 -5.33 2.50 11.35
CA GLY A 436 -4.08 2.78 10.65
C GLY A 436 -3.15 1.58 10.54
N LEU A 437 -3.07 0.73 11.58
CA LEU A 437 -2.28 -0.52 11.53
C LEU A 437 -2.85 -1.54 10.53
N LEU A 438 -4.15 -1.52 10.26
CA LEU A 438 -4.75 -2.35 9.21
C LEU A 438 -4.22 -1.95 7.82
N ALA A 439 -4.13 -0.64 7.55
CA ALA A 439 -3.56 -0.10 6.31
C ALA A 439 -2.02 -0.23 6.24
N LEU A 440 -1.32 -0.12 7.38
CA LEU A 440 0.14 -0.13 7.47
C LEU A 440 0.74 -1.54 7.62
N SER A 441 -0.08 -2.58 7.79
CA SER A 441 0.38 -3.97 7.89
C SER A 441 1.06 -4.50 6.62
N LEU A 442 1.01 -3.75 5.51
CA LEU A 442 1.77 -4.01 4.28
C LEU A 442 3.17 -3.37 4.22
N MET A 443 3.55 -2.48 5.15
CA MET A 443 4.85 -1.78 5.09
C MET A 443 5.66 -1.94 6.38
N LEU A 444 6.43 -3.03 6.44
CA LEU A 444 7.31 -3.39 7.57
C LEU A 444 8.31 -2.27 7.92
N GLY A 445 8.76 -1.48 6.94
CA GLY A 445 9.77 -0.43 7.11
C GLY A 445 9.33 0.79 7.94
N ILE A 446 8.06 1.20 7.85
CA ILE A 446 7.58 2.45 8.49
C ILE A 446 7.44 2.28 10.01
N GLN A 447 7.06 1.08 10.47
CA GLN A 447 6.92 0.78 11.90
C GLN A 447 8.25 0.93 12.66
N HIS A 448 9.38 0.60 12.00
CA HIS A 448 10.72 0.72 12.57
C HIS A 448 11.13 2.18 12.79
N ILE A 449 10.93 3.01 11.77
CA ILE A 449 11.24 4.44 11.83
C ILE A 449 10.40 5.12 12.91
N LEU A 450 9.12 4.75 13.03
CA LEU A 450 8.23 5.30 14.04
C LEU A 450 8.68 4.96 15.47
N MET A 451 9.02 3.70 15.74
CA MET A 451 9.44 3.25 17.08
C MET A 451 10.76 3.91 17.53
N LEU A 452 11.72 4.05 16.60
CA LEU A 452 12.97 4.74 16.85
C LEU A 452 12.75 6.24 17.10
N SER A 453 11.95 6.89 16.27
CA SER A 453 11.60 8.32 16.41
C SER A 453 10.98 8.61 17.76
N VAL A 454 10.04 7.76 18.18
CA VAL A 454 9.36 7.88 19.47
C VAL A 454 10.34 7.68 20.63
N SER A 455 11.27 6.72 20.54
CA SER A 455 12.28 6.46 21.57
C SER A 455 13.30 7.60 21.70
N VAL A 456 13.71 8.22 20.57
CA VAL A 456 14.57 9.42 20.56
C VAL A 456 13.88 10.60 21.22
N LEU A 457 12.58 10.81 20.92
CA LEU A 457 11.78 11.84 21.60
C LEU A 457 11.68 11.57 23.11
N ALA A 458 11.50 10.32 23.53
CA ALA A 458 11.45 9.94 24.94
C ALA A 458 12.72 10.35 25.71
N ILE A 459 13.89 10.07 25.12
CA ILE A 459 15.19 10.44 25.69
C ILE A 459 15.31 11.96 25.77
N PHE A 460 14.92 12.66 24.71
CA PHE A 460 14.95 14.12 24.66
C PHE A 460 14.11 14.76 25.78
N PHE A 461 12.86 14.30 25.96
CA PHE A 461 11.98 14.79 27.02
C PHE A 461 12.44 14.37 28.43
N GLY A 462 12.98 13.16 28.57
CA GLY A 462 13.54 12.68 29.84
C GLY A 462 14.73 13.52 30.32
N LEU A 463 15.63 13.89 29.40
CA LEU A 463 16.75 14.81 29.70
C LEU A 463 16.26 16.20 30.09
N ASN A 464 15.22 16.70 29.42
CA ASN A 464 14.60 17.98 29.77
C ASN A 464 13.95 17.94 31.17
N LEU A 465 13.36 16.81 31.58
CA LEU A 465 12.81 16.62 32.94
C LEU A 465 13.90 16.56 34.03
N LEU A 466 15.09 16.05 33.69
CA LEU A 466 16.27 16.06 34.58
C LEU A 466 16.90 17.45 34.77
N GLY A 467 16.41 18.47 34.04
CA GLY A 467 16.89 19.85 34.15
C GLY A 467 18.05 20.19 33.21
N PHE A 468 18.44 19.28 32.32
CA PHE A 468 19.26 19.63 31.17
C PHE A 468 18.38 20.44 30.23
N ASN A 469 18.63 21.75 30.11
CA ASN A 469 17.85 22.63 29.23
C ASN A 469 18.18 22.34 27.76
N VAL A 470 17.76 21.19 27.24
CA VAL A 470 18.04 20.72 25.87
C VAL A 470 17.57 21.74 24.83
N PHE A 471 16.41 22.38 25.06
CA PHE A 471 15.91 23.49 24.24
C PHE A 471 16.87 24.67 24.12
N LYS A 472 17.67 24.95 25.16
CA LYS A 472 18.70 26.01 25.15
C LYS A 472 19.95 25.59 24.38
N ILE A 473 20.30 24.29 24.41
CA ILE A 473 21.43 23.71 23.66
C ILE A 473 21.15 23.77 22.15
N PHE A 474 19.92 23.46 21.73
CA PHE A 474 19.51 23.50 20.31
C PHE A 474 19.02 24.88 19.82
N LYS A 475 19.13 25.95 20.63
CA LYS A 475 18.61 27.31 20.31
C LYS A 475 17.12 27.33 19.90
N ILE A 476 16.31 26.39 20.38
CA ILE A 476 14.87 26.36 20.07
C ILE A 476 14.15 27.26 21.07
N LYS A 477 13.61 28.38 20.59
CA LYS A 477 12.85 29.38 21.37
C LYS A 477 11.41 28.91 21.63
N ALA A 478 11.23 27.74 22.25
CA ALA A 478 9.91 27.21 22.62
C ALA A 478 9.53 27.64 24.05
N ASP A 479 9.13 28.90 24.23
CA ASP A 479 8.59 29.37 25.50
C ASP A 479 7.09 28.97 25.58
N THR A 480 6.80 27.77 26.09
CA THR A 480 5.42 27.22 26.19
C THR A 480 4.63 27.78 27.38
N LYS A 481 5.32 28.46 28.32
CA LYS A 481 4.72 29.10 29.50
C LYS A 481 3.58 30.09 29.19
N PRO A 482 3.72 31.04 28.24
CA PRO A 482 2.66 32.00 27.93
C PRO A 482 1.41 31.37 27.30
N LEU A 483 1.56 30.30 26.49
CA LEU A 483 0.45 29.62 25.84
C LEU A 483 -0.43 28.87 26.87
N MET A 484 0.21 28.09 27.74
CA MET A 484 -0.46 27.35 28.80
C MET A 484 -1.14 28.29 29.81
N GLN A 485 -0.50 29.40 30.18
CA GLN A 485 -1.12 30.39 31.07
C GLN A 485 -2.36 31.06 30.43
N LYS A 486 -2.32 31.40 29.14
CA LYS A 486 -3.48 32.00 28.44
C LYS A 486 -4.64 31.02 28.30
N LEU A 487 -4.36 29.77 27.94
CA LEU A 487 -5.39 28.73 27.76
C LEU A 487 -6.08 28.37 29.08
N THR A 488 -5.29 28.17 30.14
CA THR A 488 -5.84 27.80 31.44
C THR A 488 -6.64 28.94 32.08
N LYS A 489 -6.21 30.19 31.93
CA LYS A 489 -6.93 31.34 32.51
C LYS A 489 -8.31 31.59 31.87
N LYS A 490 -8.49 31.23 30.59
CA LYS A 490 -9.76 31.38 29.85
C LYS A 490 -10.71 30.19 30.04
N HIS A 491 -10.19 28.97 30.17
CA HIS A 491 -11.01 27.74 30.14
C HIS A 491 -11.10 26.99 31.48
N ALA A 492 -10.30 27.31 32.51
CA ALA A 492 -10.33 26.57 33.78
C ALA A 492 -11.61 26.77 34.63
N TYR A 493 -12.42 27.79 34.32
CA TYR A 493 -13.60 28.13 35.13
C TYR A 493 -14.89 27.40 34.70
N THR A 494 -14.93 26.84 33.49
CA THR A 494 -16.11 26.12 32.95
C THR A 494 -15.83 24.62 32.83
N PHE A 495 -16.86 23.78 33.04
CA PHE A 495 -16.71 22.32 32.89
C PHE A 495 -16.34 21.91 31.46
N THR A 496 -16.92 22.56 30.46
CA THR A 496 -16.56 22.37 29.04
C THR A 496 -15.12 22.80 28.76
N GLY A 497 -14.65 23.87 29.40
CA GLY A 497 -13.27 24.32 29.29
C GLY A 497 -12.28 23.36 29.93
N LEU A 498 -12.64 22.73 31.05
CA LEU A 498 -11.83 21.67 31.69
C LEU A 498 -11.80 20.38 30.87
N PHE A 499 -12.92 20.00 30.25
CA PHE A 499 -12.98 18.87 29.33
C PHE A 499 -12.07 19.09 28.12
N THR A 500 -12.21 20.24 27.44
CA THR A 500 -11.35 20.58 26.29
C THR A 500 -9.88 20.70 26.68
N LEU A 501 -9.58 21.20 27.87
CA LEU A 501 -8.22 21.24 28.39
C LEU A 501 -7.65 19.84 28.62
N GLY A 502 -8.42 18.91 29.18
CA GLY A 502 -8.03 17.50 29.33
C GLY A 502 -7.76 16.83 27.99
N PHE A 503 -8.63 17.07 27.01
CA PHE A 503 -8.50 16.55 25.65
C PHE A 503 -7.22 17.03 24.95
N LEU A 504 -6.99 18.35 24.95
CA LEU A 504 -5.79 18.93 24.34
C LEU A 504 -4.51 18.49 25.05
N PHE A 505 -4.57 18.32 26.38
CA PHE A 505 -3.41 17.97 27.17
C PHE A 505 -2.89 16.56 26.88
N TYR A 506 -3.75 15.61 26.51
CA TYR A 506 -3.33 14.28 26.07
C TYR A 506 -2.32 14.35 24.92
N PHE A 507 -2.57 15.18 23.91
CA PHE A 507 -1.67 15.37 22.76
C PHE A 507 -0.39 16.17 23.11
N LEU A 508 -0.43 16.92 24.21
CA LEU A 508 0.68 17.73 24.70
C LEU A 508 1.58 16.99 25.68
N ASP A 509 1.26 15.74 26.05
CA ASP A 509 2.08 14.93 26.95
C ASP A 509 3.05 14.03 26.16
N PRO A 510 4.31 14.44 26.00
CA PRO A 510 5.30 13.69 25.23
C PRO A 510 5.78 12.43 25.94
N CYS A 511 5.42 12.23 27.22
CA CYS A 511 5.89 11.10 28.01
C CYS A 511 5.14 9.79 27.69
N LEU A 512 4.05 9.86 26.91
CA LEU A 512 3.11 8.76 26.70
C LEU A 512 3.43 7.92 25.47
N ALA A 513 3.67 8.55 24.31
CA ALA A 513 3.91 7.86 23.05
C ALA A 513 4.99 6.75 23.11
N PRO A 514 6.13 6.93 23.83
CA PRO A 514 7.18 5.91 23.91
C PRO A 514 6.85 4.66 24.70
N VAL A 515 5.87 4.73 25.59
CA VAL A 515 5.47 3.59 26.42
C VAL A 515 4.40 2.74 25.74
N PHE A 516 3.59 3.34 24.88
CA PHE A 516 2.42 2.68 24.29
C PHE A 516 2.66 1.96 22.98
N VAL A 517 3.47 2.52 22.08
CA VAL A 517 3.79 1.88 20.78
C VAL A 517 4.39 0.45 20.92
N PRO A 518 5.29 0.16 21.88
CA PRO A 518 5.82 -1.20 22.06
C PRO A 518 4.80 -2.18 22.63
N MET A 519 3.79 -1.71 23.37
CA MET A 519 2.72 -2.54 23.91
C MET A 519 1.92 -3.19 22.77
N ILE A 520 1.67 -2.45 21.69
CA ILE A 520 1.01 -2.98 20.48
C ILE A 520 1.83 -4.12 19.88
N GLY A 521 3.16 -4.00 19.88
CA GLY A 521 4.08 -5.04 19.38
C GLY A 521 4.24 -6.25 20.31
N THR A 522 3.72 -6.22 21.54
CA THR A 522 3.74 -7.38 22.46
C THR A 522 2.57 -8.33 22.29
N PHE A 523 1.52 -7.93 21.56
CA PHE A 523 0.35 -8.78 21.32
C PHE A 523 0.42 -9.44 19.95
N SER A 524 -0.17 -10.64 19.84
CA SER A 524 -0.42 -11.22 18.52
C SER A 524 -1.42 -10.34 17.76
N PRO A 525 -1.26 -10.19 16.44
CA PRO A 525 -2.17 -9.38 15.63
C PRO A 525 -3.63 -9.81 15.82
N THR A 526 -3.88 -11.11 15.91
CA THR A 526 -5.22 -11.69 16.10
C THR A 526 -5.88 -11.25 17.41
N VAL A 527 -5.15 -11.29 18.54
CA VAL A 527 -5.67 -10.83 19.84
C VAL A 527 -5.91 -9.32 19.83
N LEU A 528 -5.03 -8.55 19.16
CA LEU A 528 -5.21 -7.12 19.04
C LEU A 528 -6.52 -6.80 18.29
N PHE A 529 -6.80 -7.43 17.14
CA PHE A 529 -8.01 -7.13 16.36
C PHE A 529 -9.30 -7.52 17.07
N GLU A 530 -9.35 -8.67 17.72
CA GLU A 530 -10.59 -9.17 18.34
C GLU A 530 -10.84 -8.56 19.73
N CYS A 531 -9.79 -8.27 20.50
CA CYS A 531 -9.90 -7.85 21.91
C CYS A 531 -9.55 -6.38 22.16
N LEU A 532 -9.23 -5.57 21.14
CA LEU A 532 -8.90 -4.15 21.32
C LEU A 532 -9.94 -3.36 22.13
N PRO A 533 -11.27 -3.47 21.87
CA PRO A 533 -12.25 -2.71 22.64
C PRO A 533 -12.20 -3.02 24.14
N LEU A 534 -11.96 -4.29 24.49
CA LEU A 534 -11.81 -4.75 25.87
C LEU A 534 -10.52 -4.22 26.51
N ILE A 535 -9.40 -4.27 25.77
CA ILE A 535 -8.10 -3.77 26.23
C ILE A 535 -8.18 -2.26 26.49
N LEU A 536 -8.81 -1.49 25.59
CA LEU A 536 -9.00 -0.05 25.75
C LEU A 536 -9.91 0.29 26.91
N PHE A 537 -10.99 -0.47 27.09
CA PHE A 537 -11.88 -0.29 28.22
C PHE A 537 -11.13 -0.45 29.55
N ILE A 538 -10.32 -1.50 29.68
CA ILE A 538 -9.57 -1.79 30.90
C ILE A 538 -8.43 -0.80 31.11
N PHE A 539 -7.80 -0.34 30.04
CA PHE A 539 -6.84 0.75 30.09
C PHE A 539 -7.47 2.03 30.68
N CYS A 540 -8.63 2.45 30.17
CA CYS A 540 -9.36 3.60 30.68
C CYS A 540 -9.81 3.42 32.14
N LEU A 541 -10.17 2.19 32.55
CA LEU A 541 -10.43 1.84 33.95
C LEU A 541 -9.17 1.97 34.83
N GLY A 542 -7.99 1.63 34.32
CA GLY A 542 -6.73 1.90 35.01
C GLY A 542 -6.52 3.39 35.24
N ALA A 543 -6.68 4.19 34.18
CA ALA A 543 -6.44 5.64 34.19
C ALA A 543 -7.42 6.43 35.07
N ILE A 544 -8.68 6.00 35.18
CA ILE A 544 -9.68 6.70 36.01
C ILE A 544 -9.39 6.58 37.51
N VAL A 545 -8.76 5.50 37.98
CA VAL A 545 -8.52 5.22 39.40
C VAL A 545 -7.69 6.34 40.06
N PRO A 546 -6.51 6.73 39.53
CA PRO A 546 -5.77 7.86 40.08
C PRO A 546 -6.52 9.20 39.99
N PHE A 547 -7.30 9.46 38.93
CA PHE A 547 -8.08 10.70 38.83
C PHE A 547 -9.15 10.80 39.92
N VAL A 548 -9.86 9.70 40.20
CA VAL A 548 -10.83 9.63 41.31
C VAL A 548 -10.12 9.84 42.63
N GLY A 549 -8.96 9.18 42.84
CA GLY A 549 -8.14 9.37 44.03
C GLY A 549 -7.73 10.84 44.24
N ILE A 550 -7.23 11.50 43.19
CA ILE A 550 -6.85 12.93 43.26
C ILE A 550 -8.09 13.80 43.48
N GLY A 551 -9.23 13.49 42.86
CA GLY A 551 -10.49 14.18 43.07
C GLY A 551 -10.97 14.13 44.52
N ILE A 552 -10.89 12.98 45.17
CA ILE A 552 -11.22 12.80 46.60
C ILE A 552 -10.22 13.57 47.48
N LEU A 553 -8.93 13.42 47.20
CA LEU A 553 -7.85 14.09 47.93
C LEU A 553 -7.84 15.62 47.74
N SER A 554 -8.51 16.14 46.70
CA SER A 554 -8.62 17.57 46.41
C SER A 554 -9.35 18.39 47.47
N TYR A 555 -10.02 17.71 48.40
CA TYR A 555 -10.61 18.31 49.59
C TYR A 555 -9.58 18.62 50.69
N SER A 556 -8.56 17.76 50.86
CA SER A 556 -7.56 17.85 51.94
C SER A 556 -6.32 18.71 51.57
N ILE A 557 -6.37 19.40 50.44
CA ILE A 557 -5.19 19.67 49.61
C ILE A 557 -4.30 20.85 50.01
N SER A 558 -4.58 21.61 51.06
CA SER A 558 -3.64 22.67 51.48
C SER A 558 -2.26 22.10 51.89
N LYS A 559 -2.19 20.81 52.26
CA LYS A 559 -0.95 20.10 52.62
C LYS A 559 -0.31 19.32 51.46
N LEU A 560 -1.10 18.58 50.67
CA LEU A 560 -0.59 17.70 49.60
C LEU A 560 -0.06 18.48 48.38
N ALA A 561 -0.78 19.53 47.96
CA ALA A 561 -0.31 20.39 46.87
C ALA A 561 1.00 21.11 47.25
N ARG A 562 1.15 21.48 48.53
CA ARG A 562 2.37 22.11 49.08
C ARG A 562 3.55 21.14 49.13
N ILE A 563 3.32 19.86 49.45
CA ILE A 563 4.34 18.80 49.45
C ILE A 563 4.77 18.42 48.03
N SER A 564 3.81 18.27 47.11
CA SER A 564 4.08 17.99 45.68
C SER A 564 4.86 19.15 45.04
N TYR A 565 4.49 20.40 45.36
CA TYR A 565 5.26 21.56 44.94
C TYR A 565 6.68 21.60 45.54
N LYS A 566 6.83 21.25 46.84
CA LYS A 566 8.13 21.21 47.53
C LYS A 566 9.09 20.18 46.95
N HIS A 567 8.59 19.02 46.52
CA HIS A 567 9.40 17.93 45.94
C HIS A 567 9.35 17.87 44.41
N LYS A 568 8.78 18.88 43.75
CA LYS A 568 8.59 18.95 42.29
C LYS A 568 9.86 18.60 41.50
N SER A 569 11.02 19.08 41.94
CA SER A 569 12.29 18.80 41.26
C SER A 569 12.68 17.32 41.34
N LYS A 570 12.50 16.68 42.51
CA LYS A 570 12.80 15.25 42.70
C LYS A 570 11.84 14.36 41.91
N ILE A 571 10.54 14.68 41.90
CA ILE A 571 9.52 13.95 41.14
C ILE A 571 9.81 14.00 39.64
N LYS A 572 10.17 15.19 39.13
CA LYS A 572 10.59 15.37 37.74
C LYS A 572 11.84 14.55 37.39
N GLY A 573 12.86 14.57 38.26
CA GLY A 573 14.09 13.82 38.05
C GLY A 573 13.86 12.31 38.00
N VAL A 574 13.10 11.75 38.95
CA VAL A 574 12.78 10.31 38.97
C VAL A 574 12.02 9.89 37.71
N SER A 575 11.04 10.69 37.29
CA SER A 575 10.24 10.37 36.10
C SER A 575 11.04 10.49 34.80
N GLY A 576 11.96 11.46 34.73
CA GLY A 576 12.90 11.60 33.61
C GLY A 576 13.84 10.39 33.49
N LEU A 577 14.35 9.88 34.61
CA LEU A 577 15.19 8.67 34.65
C LEU A 577 14.42 7.42 34.20
N ILE A 578 13.17 7.25 34.65
CA ILE A 578 12.32 6.13 34.24
C ILE A 578 12.06 6.17 32.73
N LEU A 579 11.75 7.34 32.17
CA LEU A 579 11.49 7.50 30.74
C LEU A 579 12.72 7.18 29.88
N ILE A 580 13.91 7.64 30.28
CA ILE A 580 15.17 7.33 29.60
C ILE A 580 15.48 5.83 29.70
N GLY A 581 15.37 5.24 30.90
CA GLY A 581 15.65 3.82 31.12
C GLY A 581 14.75 2.92 30.28
N TYR A 582 13.47 3.25 30.17
CA TYR A 582 12.53 2.52 29.34
C TYR A 582 12.84 2.66 27.84
N ALA A 583 13.15 3.88 27.37
CA ALA A 583 13.54 4.10 25.97
C ALA A 583 14.80 3.31 25.59
N VAL A 584 15.82 3.29 26.46
CA VAL A 584 17.04 2.50 26.26
C VAL A 584 16.72 1.00 26.24
N PHE A 585 15.87 0.51 27.16
CA PHE A 585 15.43 -0.89 27.17
C PHE A 585 14.77 -1.31 25.84
N LEU A 586 13.90 -0.46 25.28
CA LEU A 586 13.26 -0.71 23.99
C LEU A 586 14.26 -0.76 22.84
N ILE A 587 15.19 0.20 22.79
CA ILE A 587 16.25 0.25 21.77
C ILE A 587 17.12 -1.01 21.85
N THR A 588 17.54 -1.41 23.06
CA THR A 588 18.36 -2.61 23.26
C THR A 588 17.62 -3.88 22.85
N ARG A 589 16.35 -4.04 23.25
CA ARG A 589 15.52 -5.18 22.83
C ARG A 589 15.30 -5.21 21.32
N TYR A 590 15.17 -4.04 20.70
CA TYR A 590 15.04 -3.91 19.26
C TYR A 590 16.33 -4.37 18.55
N ILE A 591 17.50 -3.85 18.96
CA ILE A 591 18.80 -4.23 18.39
C ILE A 591 19.04 -5.75 18.53
N LEU A 592 18.75 -6.33 19.70
CA LEU A 592 18.90 -7.77 19.96
C LEU A 592 18.00 -8.69 19.12
N ARG A 593 16.98 -8.15 18.44
CA ARG A 593 16.08 -8.93 17.56
C ARG A 593 16.59 -9.01 16.12
N TYR A 594 17.54 -8.14 15.74
CA TYR A 594 18.09 -8.00 14.39
C TYR A 594 19.59 -8.31 14.30
N ILE A 595 20.20 -8.70 15.42
CA ILE A 595 21.46 -9.45 15.49
C ILE A 595 21.07 -10.91 15.67
#